data_AF-H1BEA2-F1
#
_entry.id   AF-H1BEA2-F1
#
_cell.length_a   1.000
_cell.length_b   1.000
_cell.length_c   1.000
_cell.angle_alpha   90.00
_cell.angle_beta   90.00
_cell.angle_gamma   90.00
#
_symmetry.space_group_name_H-M   'P 1'
#
loop_
_entity.id
_entity.type
_entity.pdbx_description
1 polymer ?
#
loop_
_entity_poly.entity_id
_entity_poly.type
_entity_poly.pdbx_seq_one_letter_code
_entity_poly.pdbx_strand_id
1 'polypeptide(L)'
;MNEYQESLNTIKRCCEERDGCCCSSVERLQELIHHCEALDKQFADQHNTDEFQHFKLHSDSTLKSLKKDELISYIHMLYHNWSATDESYYNVMAYAKKLQDGK
;
A
#
# COMPACT_ATOMS: atom_id res chain seq x y z
N MET A 1 18.48 12.42 0.61
CA MET A 1 17.88 12.73 -0.71
C MET A 1 17.61 11.37 -1.35
N ASN A 2 16.39 11.12 -1.84
CA ASN A 2 16.03 9.86 -2.48
C ASN A 2 16.88 9.67 -3.75
N GLU A 3 17.43 8.47 -4.02
CA GLU A 3 18.28 8.18 -5.19
C GLU A 3 17.63 8.60 -6.52
N TYR A 4 16.29 8.60 -6.56
CA TYR A 4 15.50 9.08 -7.70
C TYR A 4 15.61 10.60 -7.92
N GLN A 5 15.76 11.40 -6.87
CA GLN A 5 15.87 12.85 -6.97
C GLN A 5 17.23 13.28 -7.53
N GLU A 6 18.30 12.57 -7.18
CA GLU A 6 19.63 12.80 -7.75
C GLU A 6 19.69 12.40 -9.23
N SER A 7 19.06 11.27 -9.59
CA SER A 7 18.90 10.84 -10.98
C SER A 7 18.11 11.87 -11.80
N LEU A 8 17.01 12.41 -11.26
CA LEU A 8 16.22 13.44 -11.91
C LEU A 8 17.02 14.74 -12.13
N ASN A 9 17.75 15.21 -11.11
CA ASN A 9 18.56 16.42 -11.19
C ASN A 9 19.66 16.28 -12.26
N THR A 10 20.24 15.09 -12.38
CA THR A 10 21.23 14.77 -13.42
C THR A 10 20.62 14.86 -14.82
N ILE A 11 19.43 14.28 -15.01
CA ILE A 11 18.72 14.32 -16.30
C ILE A 11 18.32 15.75 -16.66
N LYS A 12 17.83 16.55 -15.71
CA LYS A 12 17.50 17.97 -15.92
C LYS A 12 18.67 18.77 -16.45
N ARG A 13 19.83 18.65 -15.81
CA ARG A 13 21.06 19.31 -16.26
C ARG A 13 21.45 18.91 -17.68
N CYS A 14 21.33 17.63 -18.03
CA CYS A 14 21.58 17.16 -19.41
C CYS A 14 20.59 17.68 -20.46
N CYS A 15 19.40 18.13 -20.04
CA CYS A 15 18.39 18.74 -20.91
C CYS A 15 18.59 20.26 -21.04
N GLU A 16 19.06 20.94 -20.00
CA GLU A 16 19.39 22.38 -20.02
C GLU A 16 20.63 22.67 -20.90
N GLU A 17 21.57 21.72 -20.99
CA GLU A 17 22.79 21.84 -21.81
C GLU A 17 22.57 21.54 -23.31
N ARG A 18 21.41 20.99 -23.69
CA ARG A 18 21.06 20.68 -25.09
C ARG A 18 19.76 21.38 -25.47
N ASP A 19 19.88 22.50 -26.19
CA ASP A 19 18.76 23.27 -26.76
C ASP A 19 17.70 22.34 -27.39
N GLY A 20 16.60 22.12 -26.64
CA GLY A 20 15.35 21.63 -27.20
C GLY A 20 14.99 20.14 -27.09
N CYS A 21 15.66 19.30 -26.28
CA CYS A 21 15.28 17.87 -26.22
C CYS A 21 15.11 17.34 -24.78
N CYS A 22 13.86 16.95 -24.45
CA CYS A 22 13.37 16.13 -23.32
C CYS A 22 12.50 16.78 -22.22
N CYS A 23 11.97 17.99 -22.39
CA CYS A 23 11.13 18.66 -21.37
C CYS A 23 9.92 17.80 -20.90
N SER A 24 9.16 17.20 -21.84
CA SER A 24 8.00 16.36 -21.51
C SER A 24 8.35 15.04 -20.82
N SER A 25 9.53 14.48 -21.11
CA SER A 25 9.99 13.22 -20.50
C SER A 25 10.45 13.44 -19.06
N VAL A 26 11.05 14.60 -18.78
CA VAL A 26 11.43 15.00 -17.42
C VAL A 26 10.21 15.23 -16.55
N GLU A 27 9.18 15.90 -17.09
CA GLU A 27 7.91 16.11 -16.38
C GLU A 27 7.24 14.78 -16.00
N ARG A 28 7.15 13.83 -16.95
CA ARG A 28 6.62 12.48 -16.68
C ARG A 28 7.44 11.70 -15.65
N LEU A 29 8.77 11.85 -15.67
CA LEU A 29 9.63 11.22 -14.67
C LEU A 29 9.41 11.84 -13.28
N GLN A 30 9.19 13.16 -13.18
CA GLN A 30 8.82 13.81 -11.92
C GLN A 30 7.49 13.30 -11.38
N GLU A 31 6.47 13.18 -12.23
CA GLU A 31 5.17 12.63 -11.84
C GLU A 31 5.30 11.19 -11.34
N LEU A 32 6.09 10.36 -12.03
CA LEU A 32 6.33 8.97 -11.62
C LEU A 32 7.05 8.89 -10.26
N ILE A 33 8.09 9.69 -10.04
CA ILE A 33 8.80 9.73 -8.75
C ILE A 33 7.85 10.16 -7.63
N HIS A 34 7.04 11.19 -7.87
CA HIS A 34 6.05 11.66 -6.90
C HIS A 34 5.02 10.58 -6.56
N HIS A 35 4.55 9.82 -7.56
CA HIS A 35 3.66 8.68 -7.34
C HIS A 35 4.33 7.56 -6.54
N CYS A 36 5.58 7.21 -6.86
CA CYS A 36 6.32 6.20 -6.09
C CYS A 36 6.52 6.63 -4.63
N GLU A 37 6.88 7.88 -4.37
CA GLU A 37 7.03 8.39 -3.00
C GLU A 37 5.71 8.43 -2.22
N ALA A 38 4.60 8.74 -2.90
CA ALA A 38 3.27 8.68 -2.31
C ALA A 38 2.85 7.25 -1.96
N LEU A 39 3.18 6.28 -2.82
CA LEU A 39 2.97 4.86 -2.55
C LEU A 39 3.86 4.39 -1.39
N ASP A 40 5.15 4.68 -1.42
CA ASP A 40 6.08 4.33 -0.34
C ASP A 40 5.60 4.90 0.99
N LYS A 41 5.09 6.13 1.03
CA LYS A 41 4.50 6.70 2.25
C LYS A 41 3.20 6.02 2.68
N GLN A 42 2.33 5.65 1.75
CA GLN A 42 1.11 4.89 2.07
C GLN A 42 1.41 3.47 2.55
N PHE A 43 2.48 2.86 2.07
CA PHE A 43 2.89 1.50 2.44
C PHE A 43 4.02 1.45 3.48
N ALA A 44 4.56 2.59 3.92
CA ALA A 44 5.56 2.66 4.98
C ALA A 44 4.94 2.24 6.33
N ASP A 45 3.68 2.58 6.55
CA ASP A 45 2.89 2.11 7.68
C ASP A 45 2.26 0.74 7.36
N GLN A 46 3.10 -0.23 6.98
CA GLN A 46 2.75 -1.65 6.82
C GLN A 46 2.48 -2.34 8.17
N HIS A 47 1.88 -1.61 9.11
CA HIS A 47 1.42 -2.19 10.35
C HIS A 47 0.07 -2.85 10.06
N ASN A 48 0.00 -4.16 10.27
CA ASN A 48 -1.30 -4.80 10.41
C ASN A 48 -2.09 -4.05 11.49
N THR A 49 -3.42 -4.02 11.36
CA THR A 49 -4.28 -3.38 12.36
C THR A 49 -3.92 -3.89 13.75
N ASP A 50 -4.10 -3.07 14.78
CA ASP A 50 -3.80 -3.46 16.16
C ASP A 50 -4.52 -4.78 16.50
N GLU A 51 -5.73 -4.98 15.99
CA GLU A 51 -6.49 -6.23 16.12
C GLU A 51 -5.79 -7.44 15.50
N PHE A 52 -5.16 -7.28 14.33
CA PHE A 52 -4.40 -8.35 13.69
C PHE A 52 -3.07 -8.62 14.41
N GLN A 53 -2.43 -7.61 14.99
CA GLN A 53 -1.21 -7.85 15.80
C GLN A 53 -1.49 -8.71 17.03
N HIS A 54 -2.71 -8.61 17.58
CA HIS A 54 -3.18 -9.43 18.70
C HIS A 54 -3.86 -10.73 18.24
N PHE A 55 -3.98 -10.96 16.92
CA PHE A 55 -4.56 -12.18 16.38
C PHE A 55 -3.70 -13.40 16.74
N LYS A 56 -4.35 -14.41 17.30
CA LYS A 56 -3.76 -15.72 17.53
C LYS A 56 -4.60 -16.77 16.84
N LEU A 57 -3.96 -17.53 15.96
CA LEU A 57 -4.57 -18.76 15.45
C LEU A 57 -4.55 -19.81 16.56
N HIS A 58 -5.73 -20.18 17.05
CA HIS A 58 -5.86 -21.22 18.06
C HIS A 58 -5.78 -22.61 17.44
N SER A 59 -5.15 -23.55 18.14
CA SER A 59 -5.19 -24.96 17.75
C SER A 59 -6.57 -25.57 18.00
N ASP A 60 -6.87 -26.69 17.33
CA ASP A 60 -8.09 -27.47 17.58
C ASP A 60 -8.29 -27.82 19.06
N SER A 61 -7.21 -28.16 19.76
CA SER A 61 -7.27 -28.48 21.20
C SER A 61 -7.67 -27.27 22.03
N THR A 62 -7.12 -26.09 21.73
CA THR A 62 -7.51 -24.84 22.38
C THR A 62 -8.97 -24.50 22.07
N LEU A 63 -9.38 -24.56 20.80
CA LEU A 63 -10.77 -24.28 20.39
C LEU A 63 -11.78 -25.21 21.07
N LYS A 64 -11.46 -26.50 21.20
CA LYS A 64 -12.30 -27.48 21.91
C LYS A 64 -12.42 -27.21 23.41
N SER A 65 -11.47 -26.50 24.00
CA SER A 65 -11.44 -26.15 25.42
C SER A 65 -12.13 -24.82 25.76
N LEU A 66 -12.43 -23.98 24.75
CA LEU A 66 -13.07 -22.68 24.96
C LEU A 66 -14.52 -22.85 25.43
N LYS A 67 -14.96 -21.95 26.31
CA LYS A 67 -16.37 -21.80 26.65
C LYS A 67 -17.14 -21.23 25.46
N LYS A 68 -18.45 -21.46 25.44
CA LYS A 68 -19.33 -21.00 24.36
C LYS A 68 -19.17 -19.51 24.05
N ASP A 69 -19.15 -18.66 25.07
CA ASP A 69 -19.07 -17.20 24.89
C ASP A 69 -17.69 -16.75 24.37
N GLU A 70 -16.62 -17.45 24.77
CA GLU A 70 -15.26 -17.21 24.28
C GLU A 70 -15.14 -17.60 22.80
N LEU A 71 -15.74 -18.74 22.42
CA LEU A 71 -15.77 -19.18 21.03
C LEU A 71 -16.57 -18.23 20.14
N ILE A 72 -17.73 -17.75 20.61
CA ILE A 72 -18.53 -16.74 19.91
C ILE A 72 -17.72 -15.46 19.70
N SER A 73 -17.06 -14.97 20.74
CA SER A 73 -16.21 -13.77 20.65
C SER A 73 -15.06 -13.95 19.66
N TYR A 74 -14.43 -15.13 19.66
CA TYR A 74 -13.37 -15.46 18.70
C TYR A 74 -13.87 -15.48 17.25
N ILE A 75 -15.06 -16.05 16.99
CA ILE A 75 -15.68 -16.04 15.65
C ILE A 75 -15.98 -14.60 15.19
N HIS A 76 -16.49 -13.73 16.06
CA HIS A 76 -16.73 -12.33 15.70
C HIS A 76 -15.44 -11.58 15.36
N MET A 77 -14.36 -11.82 16.12
CA MET A 77 -13.04 -11.26 15.82
C MET A 77 -12.54 -11.72 14.45
N LEU A 78 -12.65 -13.02 14.14
CA LEU A 78 -12.28 -13.57 12.83
C LEU A 78 -13.06 -12.89 11.70
N TYR A 79 -14.37 -12.75 11.86
CA TYR A 79 -15.23 -12.12 10.87
C TYR A 79 -14.88 -10.64 10.65
N HIS A 80 -14.59 -9.91 11.72
CA HIS A 80 -14.15 -8.52 11.64
C HIS A 80 -12.82 -8.39 10.88
N ASN A 81 -11.82 -9.20 11.22
CA ASN A 81 -10.51 -9.20 10.57
C ASN A 81 -10.61 -9.54 9.07
N TRP A 82 -11.48 -10.49 8.70
CA TRP A 82 -11.75 -10.79 7.29
C TRP A 82 -12.42 -9.62 6.57
N SER A 83 -13.42 -8.99 7.19
CA SER A 83 -14.14 -7.87 6.57
C SER A 83 -13.21 -6.68 6.29
N ALA A 84 -12.28 -6.38 7.22
CA ALA A 84 -11.26 -5.35 7.02
C ALA A 84 -10.30 -5.68 5.86
N THR A 85 -9.97 -6.96 5.68
CA THR A 85 -9.12 -7.42 4.57
C THR A 85 -9.82 -7.25 3.22
N ASP A 86 -11.10 -7.62 3.13
CA ASP A 86 -11.91 -7.44 1.92
C ASP A 86 -12.04 -5.96 1.55
N GLU A 87 -12.31 -5.09 2.53
CA GLU A 87 -12.39 -3.64 2.31
C GLU A 87 -11.07 -3.09 1.74
N SER A 88 -9.94 -3.46 2.33
CA SER A 88 -8.62 -3.07 1.83
C SER A 88 -8.40 -3.52 0.39
N TYR A 89 -8.73 -4.78 0.08
CA TYR A 89 -8.65 -5.31 -1.28
C TYR A 89 -9.52 -4.51 -2.26
N TYR A 90 -10.78 -4.23 -1.92
CA TYR A 90 -11.66 -3.45 -2.78
C TYR A 90 -11.17 -2.02 -3.00
N ASN A 91 -10.61 -1.38 -1.96
CA ASN A 91 -10.04 -0.04 -2.08
C ASN A 91 -8.83 -0.02 -3.03
N VAL A 92 -7.92 -0.98 -2.91
CA VAL A 92 -6.76 -1.11 -3.81
C VAL A 92 -7.22 -1.38 -5.25
N MET A 93 -8.16 -2.30 -5.44
CA MET A 93 -8.70 -2.62 -6.77
C MET A 93 -9.42 -1.44 -7.41
N ALA A 94 -10.21 -0.69 -6.64
CA ALA A 94 -10.89 0.50 -7.12
C ALA A 94 -9.89 1.59 -7.51
N TYR A 95 -8.81 1.77 -6.74
CA TYR A 95 -7.74 2.70 -7.07
C TYR A 95 -6.97 2.28 -8.33
N ALA A 96 -6.60 1.01 -8.43
CA ALA A 96 -5.93 0.46 -9.62
C ALA A 96 -6.77 0.64 -10.89
N LYS A 97 -8.09 0.41 -10.80
CA LYS A 97 -9.02 0.64 -11.91
C LYS A 97 -9.06 2.11 -12.33
N LYS A 98 -9.12 3.06 -11.38
CA LYS A 98 -9.07 4.50 -11.69
C LYS A 98 -7.79 4.88 -12.43
N LEU A 99 -6.64 4.32 -12.04
CA LEU A 99 -5.36 4.55 -12.73
C LEU A 99 -5.34 3.95 -14.13
N GLN A 100 -6.06 2.85 -14.36
CA GLN A 100 -6.20 2.24 -15.68
C GLN A 100 -7.13 3.04 -16.59
N ASP A 101 -8.28 3.47 -16.07
CA ASP A 101 -9.31 4.19 -16.83
C ASP A 101 -8.96 5.68 -17.06
N GLY A 102 -8.03 6.24 -16.29
CA GLY A 102 -7.46 7.59 -16.46
C GLY A 102 -6.31 7.67 -17.48
N LYS A 103 -6.07 6.60 -18.24
CA LYS A 103 -5.14 6.57 -19.39
C LYS A 103 -5.86 6.76 -20.71
#